data_AF-A0A6P4YCL7-F1
#
_entry.id   AF-A0A6P4YCL7-F1
#
_cell.length_a   1.000
_cell.length_b   1.000
_cell.length_c   1.000
_cell.angle_alpha   90.00
_cell.angle_beta   90.00
_cell.angle_gamma   90.00
#
_symmetry.space_group_name_H-M   'P 1'
#
loop_
_entity.id
_entity.type
_entity.pdbx_description
1 polymer ?
#
loop_
_entity_poly.entity_id
_entity_poly.type
_entity_poly.pdbx_seq_one_letter_code
_entity_poly.pdbx_strand_id
1 'polypeptide(L)'
;MPPKKKGKGKKGKKSAKGSAKGSKSGSKPASAGQQLNELSKEFFLIQIRDLENRLGRYQTKCDELDISNDEFKSQYEQMSEDKKEIVSFLKKTLEQRNDEIADLNDRLVGLQQAKDQEKDTYEQQLATLRTEFQETKDQLTSENMILGGKLASLEEFKVQKEDLMAKFAQMEDNLQHQKEDHEEQMYQLERKAVVDKDRLKKEMVMKVNQVAAEFRKVSNKQMAETTKRTIRENVSINAQLSKMSDKTLDLIAENDELRAKEKDQRQRIEMLEATEKELAKKNHSNQKIIRMLTEKAKQTEAVLAEMEVREQEVQDIDAEISLLRRQNEAMSQELQKISTELEQKCEEVSQVQEKLEEERKARGKLERLIQDAAHSLHSTLSGPSPDDPEWEELSALREKRDGMLEQLLTLLNSAASLGLGPATGTFGKTTSEAWRTKSTGFLPAMGMGLTKGSVTLGPVSGAVDTVAHYRLGDLGLVPRQKDTISSVGQKVGGLSKTTRLAPIRASRPKSVGVQTFSTPKAMFFADQLLKSGKPADKATMGGALTSTS
;
A
#
# COMPACT_ATOMS: atom_id res chain seq x y z
N MET A 1 -40.71 -14.19 -4.19
CA MET A 1 -41.82 -13.41 -4.80
C MET A 1 -41.60 -13.40 -6.32
N PRO A 2 -42.59 -13.37 -7.23
CA PRO A 2 -44.08 -13.52 -7.17
C PRO A 2 -44.56 -14.64 -8.17
N PRO A 3 -45.83 -14.70 -8.69
CA PRO A 3 -47.16 -14.68 -8.07
C PRO A 3 -48.05 -15.91 -8.42
N LYS A 4 -49.08 -16.19 -7.60
CA LYS A 4 -50.18 -17.15 -7.89
C LYS A 4 -51.31 -16.48 -8.68
N LYS A 5 -51.71 -17.12 -9.78
CA LYS A 5 -52.79 -16.73 -10.70
C LYS A 5 -54.07 -17.52 -10.38
N LYS A 6 -55.19 -16.84 -10.08
CA LYS A 6 -56.55 -17.41 -10.06
C LYS A 6 -57.16 -17.33 -11.46
N GLY A 7 -57.88 -18.37 -11.89
CA GLY A 7 -58.63 -18.34 -13.14
C GLY A 7 -59.60 -19.50 -13.35
N LYS A 8 -60.90 -19.21 -13.19
CA LYS A 8 -62.06 -19.63 -14.00
C LYS A 8 -62.31 -21.12 -14.30
N GLY A 9 -63.45 -21.62 -13.82
CA GLY A 9 -64.67 -21.56 -14.65
C GLY A 9 -65.31 -22.87 -15.15
N LYS A 10 -66.61 -23.00 -14.80
CA LYS A 10 -67.76 -23.14 -15.72
C LYS A 10 -68.20 -24.55 -16.21
N LYS A 11 -69.48 -24.82 -15.90
CA LYS A 11 -70.63 -25.07 -16.82
C LYS A 11 -71.12 -26.51 -17.05
N GLY A 12 -72.44 -26.68 -16.90
CA GLY A 12 -73.29 -27.59 -17.69
C GLY A 12 -74.34 -28.34 -16.85
N LYS A 13 -75.55 -27.82 -16.58
CA LYS A 13 -76.81 -27.89 -17.39
C LYS A 13 -77.10 -29.33 -17.86
N LYS A 14 -78.26 -29.97 -17.65
CA LYS A 14 -79.71 -29.69 -17.85
C LYS A 14 -80.38 -31.06 -17.51
N SER A 15 -81.66 -31.28 -17.18
CA SER A 15 -82.97 -30.84 -17.69
C SER A 15 -83.99 -31.58 -16.79
N ALA A 16 -85.00 -30.96 -16.16
CA ALA A 16 -86.21 -30.33 -16.70
C ALA A 16 -87.45 -31.23 -16.62
N LYS A 17 -88.54 -30.61 -16.08
CA LYS A 17 -89.96 -30.81 -16.42
C LYS A 17 -90.62 -32.07 -15.85
N GLY A 18 -91.80 -32.03 -15.22
CA GLY A 18 -92.81 -31.00 -15.01
C GLY A 18 -94.19 -31.66 -14.82
N SER A 19 -95.19 -30.85 -14.43
CA SER A 19 -96.63 -31.15 -14.29
C SER A 19 -97.05 -31.70 -12.90
N ALA A 20 -97.60 -30.89 -11.98
CA ALA A 20 -98.90 -30.21 -11.97
C ALA A 20 -100.10 -31.16 -11.81
N LYS A 21 -100.85 -31.03 -10.70
CA LYS A 21 -102.23 -30.49 -10.62
C LYS A 21 -102.78 -30.77 -9.21
N GLY A 22 -103.31 -29.75 -8.55
CA GLY A 22 -103.76 -29.80 -7.15
C GLY A 22 -105.21 -30.22 -6.94
N SER A 23 -105.65 -30.22 -5.67
CA SER A 23 -106.94 -29.71 -5.20
C SER A 23 -107.11 -29.93 -3.69
N LYS A 24 -107.33 -28.80 -3.01
CA LYS A 24 -108.07 -28.50 -1.77
C LYS A 24 -108.76 -29.60 -0.95
N SER A 25 -108.65 -29.36 0.36
CA SER A 25 -109.67 -29.33 1.43
C SER A 25 -110.12 -30.60 2.13
N GLY A 26 -110.11 -30.52 3.47
CA GLY A 26 -111.36 -30.64 4.22
C GLY A 26 -111.39 -31.67 5.36
N SER A 27 -111.57 -31.14 6.57
CA SER A 27 -112.38 -31.69 7.68
C SER A 27 -112.07 -33.05 8.31
N LYS A 28 -111.65 -33.01 9.58
CA LYS A 28 -112.17 -33.90 10.66
C LYS A 28 -113.55 -33.36 11.12
N PRO A 29 -114.35 -34.12 11.89
CA PRO A 29 -114.64 -35.56 11.78
C PRO A 29 -116.17 -35.82 11.82
N ALA A 30 -116.65 -36.82 11.09
CA ALA A 30 -118.00 -37.35 11.30
C ALA A 30 -117.92 -38.87 11.49
N SER A 31 -118.52 -39.29 12.59
CA SER A 31 -118.82 -40.66 12.98
C SER A 31 -119.34 -41.51 11.81
N ALA A 32 -118.64 -42.61 11.50
CA ALA A 32 -119.24 -43.83 10.98
C ALA A 32 -118.27 -44.99 11.23
N GLY A 33 -118.67 -45.94 12.07
CA GLY A 33 -118.06 -47.26 12.08
C GLY A 33 -118.23 -47.88 10.70
N GLN A 34 -117.13 -48.03 9.97
CA GLN A 34 -117.05 -48.87 8.79
C GLN A 34 -115.76 -49.68 8.92
N GLN A 35 -115.93 -50.98 8.98
CA GLN A 35 -114.85 -51.95 8.87
C GLN A 35 -113.99 -51.57 7.66
N LEU A 36 -112.77 -51.08 7.92
CA LEU A 36 -111.72 -51.04 6.92
C LEU A 36 -111.65 -52.44 6.30
N ASN A 37 -112.02 -52.52 5.02
CA ASN A 37 -111.88 -53.72 4.20
C ASN A 37 -110.47 -54.29 4.43
N GLU A 38 -110.36 -55.54 4.87
CA GLU A 38 -109.08 -56.18 5.25
C GLU A 38 -107.99 -55.86 4.21
N LEU A 39 -108.35 -55.89 2.93
CA LEU A 39 -107.45 -55.63 1.80
C LEU A 39 -106.73 -54.27 1.83
N SER A 40 -107.39 -53.19 2.28
CA SER A 40 -106.80 -51.84 2.32
C SER A 40 -105.86 -51.66 3.52
N LYS A 41 -106.18 -52.31 4.64
CA LYS A 41 -105.25 -52.41 5.78
C LYS A 41 -104.00 -53.19 5.39
N GLU A 42 -104.16 -54.32 4.71
CA GLU A 42 -103.05 -55.13 4.21
C GLU A 42 -102.14 -54.34 3.26
N PHE A 43 -102.71 -53.54 2.34
CA PHE A 43 -101.93 -52.68 1.44
C PHE A 43 -101.06 -51.66 2.20
N PHE A 44 -101.64 -50.93 3.16
CA PHE A 44 -100.87 -49.96 3.94
C PHE A 44 -99.84 -50.64 4.86
N LEU A 45 -100.14 -51.83 5.39
CA LEU A 45 -99.18 -52.63 6.16
C LEU A 45 -97.99 -53.06 5.30
N ILE A 46 -98.23 -53.49 4.05
CA ILE A 46 -97.16 -53.82 3.10
C ILE A 46 -96.31 -52.57 2.77
N GLN A 47 -96.95 -51.41 2.57
CA GLN A 47 -96.24 -50.17 2.27
C GLN A 47 -95.41 -49.68 3.47
N ILE A 48 -95.95 -49.76 4.68
CA ILE A 48 -95.22 -49.46 5.92
C ILE A 48 -94.00 -50.40 6.02
N ARG A 49 -94.19 -51.70 5.79
CA ARG A 49 -93.10 -52.68 5.82
C ARG A 49 -92.02 -52.41 4.78
N ASP A 50 -92.38 -52.00 3.56
CA ASP A 50 -91.40 -51.62 2.52
C ASP A 50 -90.63 -50.34 2.87
N LEU A 51 -91.32 -49.33 3.42
CA LEU A 51 -90.69 -48.09 3.89
C LEU A 51 -89.79 -48.33 5.10
N GLU A 52 -90.20 -49.17 6.05
CA GLU A 52 -89.39 -49.61 7.19
C GLU A 52 -88.16 -50.40 6.71
N ASN A 53 -88.30 -51.31 5.75
CA ASN A 53 -87.18 -52.01 5.13
C ASN A 53 -86.22 -51.04 4.40
N ARG A 54 -86.75 -50.00 3.76
CA ARG A 54 -85.95 -48.97 3.09
C ARG A 54 -85.24 -48.06 4.11
N LEU A 55 -85.92 -47.69 5.20
CA LEU A 55 -85.33 -46.97 6.31
C LEU A 55 -84.20 -47.78 6.95
N GLY A 56 -84.41 -49.07 7.21
CA GLY A 56 -83.39 -49.99 7.74
C GLY A 56 -82.17 -50.06 6.83
N ARG A 57 -82.35 -50.17 5.50
CA ARG A 57 -81.23 -50.13 4.53
C ARG A 57 -80.48 -48.82 4.51
N TYR A 58 -81.16 -47.69 4.73
CA TYR A 58 -80.48 -46.40 4.83
C TYR A 58 -79.76 -46.23 6.17
N GLN A 59 -80.31 -46.74 7.27
CA GLN A 59 -79.65 -46.77 8.57
C GLN A 59 -78.38 -47.62 8.51
N THR A 60 -78.45 -48.85 8.01
CA THR A 60 -77.25 -49.70 7.86
C THR A 60 -76.21 -49.05 6.98
N LYS A 61 -76.61 -48.37 5.89
CA LYS A 61 -75.68 -47.64 5.03
C LYS A 61 -75.07 -46.41 5.71
N CYS A 62 -75.83 -45.70 6.53
CA CYS A 62 -75.30 -44.59 7.33
C CYS A 62 -74.31 -45.09 8.36
N ASP A 63 -74.65 -46.17 9.09
CA ASP A 63 -73.77 -46.80 10.07
C ASP A 63 -72.48 -47.32 9.41
N GLU A 64 -72.58 -47.96 8.23
CA GLU A 64 -71.42 -48.39 7.42
C GLU A 64 -70.54 -47.20 7.00
N LEU A 65 -71.14 -46.09 6.57
CA LEU A 65 -70.41 -44.88 6.18
C LEU A 65 -69.75 -44.20 7.37
N ASP A 66 -70.40 -44.21 8.54
CA ASP A 66 -69.84 -43.64 9.77
C ASP A 66 -68.65 -44.47 10.25
N ILE A 67 -68.77 -45.80 10.26
CA ILE A 67 -67.64 -46.71 10.56
C ILE A 67 -66.48 -46.47 9.58
N SER A 68 -66.76 -46.44 8.27
CA SER A 68 -65.71 -46.21 7.26
C SER A 68 -65.05 -44.83 7.40
N ASN A 69 -65.81 -43.80 7.74
CA ASN A 69 -65.28 -42.45 7.97
C ASN A 69 -64.39 -42.41 9.21
N ASP A 70 -64.77 -43.08 10.29
CA ASP A 70 -63.95 -43.17 11.50
C ASP A 70 -62.68 -44.01 11.26
N GLU A 71 -62.75 -45.08 10.46
CA GLU A 71 -61.57 -45.81 9.99
C GLU A 71 -60.62 -44.90 9.18
N PHE A 72 -61.15 -44.09 8.25
CA PHE A 72 -60.33 -43.14 7.47
C PHE A 72 -59.71 -42.06 8.35
N LYS A 73 -60.43 -41.54 9.34
CA LYS A 73 -59.88 -40.57 10.30
C LYS A 73 -58.75 -41.19 11.12
N SER A 74 -58.94 -42.40 11.63
CA SER A 74 -57.91 -43.11 12.38
C SER A 74 -56.66 -43.36 11.53
N GLN A 75 -56.81 -43.81 10.28
CA GLN A 75 -55.69 -43.95 9.34
C GLN A 75 -55.00 -42.62 9.04
N TYR A 76 -55.77 -41.53 8.89
CA TYR A 76 -55.19 -40.20 8.66
C TYR A 76 -54.42 -39.68 9.87
N GLU A 77 -54.94 -39.88 11.07
CA GLU A 77 -54.27 -39.54 12.33
C GLU A 77 -52.97 -40.33 12.48
N GLN A 78 -53.01 -41.65 12.27
CA GLN A 78 -51.82 -42.50 12.29
C GLN A 78 -50.76 -42.02 11.28
N MET A 79 -51.15 -41.77 10.02
CA MET A 79 -50.21 -41.25 9.01
C MET A 79 -49.66 -39.86 9.35
N SER A 80 -50.44 -39.04 10.04
CA SER A 80 -50.02 -37.71 10.53
C SER A 80 -49.01 -37.83 11.66
N GLU A 81 -49.23 -38.77 12.58
CA GLU A 81 -48.32 -39.11 13.68
C GLU A 81 -47.01 -39.71 13.14
N ASP A 82 -47.07 -40.73 12.29
CA ASP A 82 -45.90 -41.34 11.65
C ASP A 82 -45.05 -40.27 10.92
N LYS A 83 -45.70 -39.36 10.19
CA LYS A 83 -45.01 -38.26 9.52
C LYS A 83 -44.34 -37.32 10.52
N LYS A 84 -44.99 -36.98 11.64
CA LYS A 84 -44.37 -36.14 12.69
C LYS A 84 -43.19 -36.85 13.31
N GLU A 85 -43.28 -38.15 13.59
CA GLU A 85 -42.20 -38.96 14.13
C GLU A 85 -41.01 -39.01 13.18
N ILE A 86 -41.23 -39.34 11.90
CA ILE A 86 -40.19 -39.34 10.87
C ILE A 86 -39.52 -37.97 10.76
N VAL A 87 -40.31 -36.89 10.72
CA VAL A 87 -39.77 -35.52 10.66
C VAL A 87 -38.95 -35.20 11.92
N SER A 88 -39.41 -35.61 13.10
CA SER A 88 -38.68 -35.39 14.36
C SER A 88 -37.35 -36.16 14.40
N PHE A 89 -37.35 -37.41 13.92
CA PHE A 89 -36.16 -38.24 13.82
C PHE A 89 -35.15 -37.65 12.83
N LEU A 90 -35.61 -37.23 11.64
CA LEU A 90 -34.75 -36.60 10.64
C LEU A 90 -34.19 -35.27 11.13
N LYS A 91 -34.98 -34.45 11.83
CA LYS A 91 -34.49 -33.21 12.44
C LYS A 91 -33.41 -33.47 13.48
N LYS A 92 -33.67 -34.42 14.41
CA LYS A 92 -32.70 -34.80 15.44
C LYS A 92 -31.41 -35.34 14.84
N THR A 93 -31.52 -36.17 13.80
CA THR A 93 -30.35 -36.70 13.09
C THR A 93 -29.57 -35.58 12.39
N LEU A 94 -30.27 -34.65 11.74
CA LEU A 94 -29.64 -33.51 11.07
C LEU A 94 -28.91 -32.61 12.06
N GLU A 95 -29.53 -32.33 13.22
CA GLU A 95 -28.93 -31.55 14.31
C GLU A 95 -27.67 -32.23 14.84
N GLN A 96 -27.73 -33.55 15.14
CA GLN A 96 -26.55 -34.33 15.53
C GLN A 96 -25.41 -34.26 14.50
N ARG A 97 -25.73 -34.32 13.20
CA ARG A 97 -24.71 -34.18 12.15
C ARG A 97 -24.13 -32.77 12.07
N ASN A 98 -24.94 -31.74 12.32
CA ASN A 98 -24.44 -30.37 12.36
C ASN A 98 -23.52 -30.15 13.56
N ASP A 99 -23.85 -30.70 14.72
CA ASP A 99 -23.00 -30.67 15.91
C ASP A 99 -21.67 -31.40 15.66
N GLU A 100 -21.72 -32.60 15.05
CA GLU A 100 -20.51 -33.32 14.63
C GLU A 100 -19.65 -32.50 13.67
N ILE A 101 -20.26 -31.79 12.71
CA ILE A 101 -19.55 -30.91 11.78
C ILE A 101 -18.92 -29.73 12.51
N ALA A 102 -19.62 -29.14 13.48
CA ALA A 102 -19.10 -28.03 14.29
C ALA A 102 -17.88 -28.48 15.10
N ASP A 103 -17.99 -29.61 15.82
CA ASP A 103 -16.89 -30.17 16.61
C ASP A 103 -15.65 -30.50 15.76
N LEU A 104 -15.87 -31.09 14.57
CA LEU A 104 -14.79 -31.40 13.64
C LEU A 104 -14.13 -30.13 13.07
N ASN A 105 -14.92 -29.08 12.79
CA ASN A 105 -14.39 -27.79 12.35
C ASN A 105 -13.56 -27.12 13.45
N ASP A 106 -14.05 -27.09 14.69
CA ASP A 106 -13.32 -26.52 15.82
C ASP A 106 -12.00 -27.27 16.06
N ARG A 107 -12.02 -28.61 15.96
CA ARG A 107 -10.80 -29.42 16.03
C ARG A 107 -9.84 -29.14 14.88
N LEU A 108 -10.36 -28.97 13.66
CA LEU A 108 -9.54 -28.64 12.49
C LEU A 108 -8.86 -27.29 12.67
N VAL A 109 -9.62 -26.27 13.10
CA VAL A 109 -9.09 -24.92 13.36
C VAL A 109 -8.04 -24.97 14.48
N GLY A 110 -8.30 -25.69 15.57
CA GLY A 110 -7.34 -25.86 16.65
C GLY A 110 -6.04 -26.54 16.21
N LEU A 111 -6.14 -27.61 15.40
CA LEU A 111 -4.97 -28.27 14.82
C LEU A 111 -4.20 -27.38 13.86
N GLN A 112 -4.90 -26.59 13.04
CA GLN A 112 -4.28 -25.66 12.12
C GLN A 112 -3.52 -24.54 12.88
N GLN A 113 -4.13 -23.98 13.92
CA GLN A 113 -3.47 -23.00 14.79
C GLN A 113 -2.24 -23.57 15.50
N ALA A 114 -2.34 -24.79 16.06
CA ALA A 114 -1.20 -25.44 16.70
C ALA A 114 -0.04 -25.70 15.71
N LYS A 115 -0.37 -26.16 14.49
CA LYS A 115 0.61 -26.35 13.42
C LYS A 115 1.28 -25.03 13.02
N ASP A 116 0.50 -23.96 12.86
CA ASP A 116 1.03 -22.65 12.47
C ASP A 116 1.91 -22.06 13.59
N GLN A 117 1.53 -22.23 14.86
CA GLN A 117 2.36 -21.87 16.01
C GLN A 117 3.68 -22.65 16.04
N GLU A 118 3.64 -23.98 15.88
CA GLU A 118 4.85 -24.80 15.80
C GLU A 118 5.76 -24.33 14.66
N LYS A 119 5.19 -24.09 13.48
CA LYS A 119 5.92 -23.58 12.33
C LYS A 119 6.59 -22.23 12.64
N ASP A 120 5.87 -21.28 13.23
CA ASP A 120 6.41 -19.98 13.63
C ASP A 120 7.55 -20.14 14.65
N THR A 121 7.41 -21.05 15.63
CA THR A 121 8.49 -21.31 16.59
C THR A 121 9.75 -21.91 15.94
N TYR A 122 9.58 -22.84 14.98
CA TYR A 122 10.71 -23.39 14.24
C TYR A 122 11.35 -22.36 13.31
N GLU A 123 10.57 -21.49 12.68
CA GLU A 123 11.10 -20.40 11.87
C GLU A 123 11.91 -19.40 12.71
N GLN A 124 11.43 -19.06 13.91
CA GLN A 124 12.17 -18.23 14.88
C GLN A 124 13.46 -18.92 15.35
N GLN A 125 13.42 -20.22 15.67
CA GLN A 125 14.62 -20.99 16.03
C GLN A 125 15.63 -21.05 14.88
N LEU A 126 15.17 -21.23 13.64
CA LEU A 126 16.04 -21.20 12.47
C LEU A 126 16.63 -19.82 12.23
N ALA A 127 15.86 -18.75 12.43
CA ALA A 127 16.33 -17.38 12.30
C ALA A 127 17.40 -17.05 13.35
N THR A 128 17.14 -17.36 14.62
CA THR A 128 18.10 -17.18 15.72
C THR A 128 19.37 -17.99 15.51
N LEU A 129 19.26 -19.27 15.13
CA LEU A 129 20.42 -20.09 14.83
C LEU A 129 21.25 -19.52 13.65
N ARG A 130 20.58 -18.99 12.61
CA ARG A 130 21.28 -18.31 11.50
C ARG A 130 22.01 -17.06 11.94
N THR A 131 21.41 -16.24 12.82
CA THR A 131 22.08 -15.04 13.33
C THR A 131 23.26 -15.41 14.21
N GLU A 132 23.11 -16.39 15.11
CA GLU A 132 24.21 -16.90 15.96
C GLU A 132 25.38 -17.46 15.15
N PHE A 133 25.09 -18.24 14.10
CA PHE A 133 26.13 -18.74 13.20
C PHE A 133 26.83 -17.61 12.44
N GLN A 134 26.09 -16.60 11.99
CA GLN A 134 26.67 -15.47 11.28
C GLN A 134 27.54 -14.62 12.22
N GLU A 135 27.10 -14.37 13.45
CA GLU A 135 27.88 -13.68 14.48
C GLU A 135 29.16 -14.45 14.84
N THR A 136 29.06 -15.77 15.04
CA THR A 136 30.22 -16.64 15.32
C THR A 136 31.22 -16.60 14.16
N LYS A 137 30.72 -16.65 12.92
CA LYS A 137 31.55 -16.54 11.72
C LYS A 137 32.25 -15.19 11.65
N ASP A 138 31.55 -14.10 11.93
CA ASP A 138 32.11 -12.75 11.90
C ASP A 138 33.15 -12.56 13.01
N GLN A 139 32.90 -13.12 14.20
CA GLN A 139 33.87 -13.16 15.29
C GLN A 139 35.14 -13.92 14.89
N LEU A 140 35.04 -15.16 14.42
CA LEU A 140 36.19 -15.96 13.97
C LEU A 140 36.94 -15.30 12.80
N THR A 141 36.23 -14.59 11.93
CA THR A 141 36.83 -13.84 10.82
C THR A 141 37.64 -12.66 11.37
N SER A 142 37.10 -11.93 12.34
CA SER A 142 37.81 -10.83 13.01
C SER A 142 39.06 -11.31 13.76
N GLU A 143 38.97 -12.44 14.45
CA GLU A 143 40.10 -13.08 15.15
C GLU A 143 41.18 -13.51 14.15
N ASN A 144 40.81 -14.12 13.03
CA ASN A 144 41.75 -14.46 11.96
C ASN A 144 42.42 -13.22 11.37
N MET A 145 41.71 -12.10 11.19
CA MET A 145 42.32 -10.85 10.74
C MET A 145 43.34 -10.31 11.75
N ILE A 146 43.01 -10.34 13.04
CA ILE A 146 43.92 -9.92 14.12
C ILE A 146 45.16 -10.82 14.17
N LEU A 147 44.97 -12.15 14.09
CA LEU A 147 46.06 -13.12 14.06
C LEU A 147 46.94 -12.94 12.81
N GLY A 148 46.34 -12.68 11.65
CA GLY A 148 47.06 -12.33 10.42
C GLY A 148 47.90 -11.07 10.58
N GLY A 149 47.35 -10.03 11.23
CA GLY A 149 48.09 -8.82 11.58
C GLY A 149 49.28 -9.10 12.51
N LYS A 150 49.06 -9.87 13.58
CA LYS A 150 50.14 -10.29 14.52
C LYS A 150 51.22 -11.10 13.81
N LEU A 151 50.84 -11.99 12.89
CA LEU A 151 51.78 -12.79 12.11
C LEU A 151 52.65 -11.90 11.22
N ALA A 152 52.05 -10.95 10.51
CA ALA A 152 52.79 -9.98 9.69
C ALA A 152 53.78 -9.14 10.53
N SER A 153 53.37 -8.71 11.73
CA SER A 153 54.29 -8.01 12.66
C SER A 153 55.45 -8.90 13.11
N LEU A 154 55.20 -10.19 13.32
CA LEU A 154 56.22 -11.16 13.73
C LEU A 154 57.20 -11.45 12.58
N GLU A 155 56.69 -11.57 11.35
CA GLU A 155 57.50 -11.68 10.13
C GLU A 155 58.39 -10.45 9.93
N GLU A 156 57.84 -9.24 10.10
CA GLU A 156 58.60 -8.00 10.03
C GLU A 156 59.71 -7.97 11.10
N PHE A 157 59.38 -8.33 12.35
CA PHE A 157 60.37 -8.42 13.42
C PHE A 157 61.48 -9.43 13.10
N LYS A 158 61.13 -10.58 12.50
CA LYS A 158 62.12 -11.58 12.09
C LYS A 158 63.07 -11.03 11.04
N VAL A 159 62.55 -10.36 10.01
CA VAL A 159 63.37 -9.73 8.96
C VAL A 159 64.29 -8.67 9.57
N GLN A 160 63.76 -7.79 10.42
CA GLN A 160 64.55 -6.76 11.10
C GLN A 160 65.68 -7.37 11.96
N LYS A 161 65.40 -8.48 12.65
CA LYS A 161 66.42 -9.21 13.42
C LYS A 161 67.51 -9.78 12.52
N GLU A 162 67.15 -10.41 11.41
CA GLU A 162 68.10 -10.97 10.45
C GLU A 162 68.99 -9.88 9.84
N ASP A 163 68.41 -8.76 9.42
CA ASP A 163 69.14 -7.59 8.91
C ASP A 163 70.12 -7.02 9.94
N LEU A 164 69.70 -6.95 11.21
CA LEU A 164 70.54 -6.47 12.30
C LEU A 164 71.70 -7.43 12.57
N MET A 165 71.43 -8.74 12.61
CA MET A 165 72.48 -9.75 12.78
C MET A 165 73.48 -9.73 11.61
N ALA A 166 73.01 -9.54 10.38
CA ALA A 166 73.88 -9.40 9.21
C ALA A 166 74.81 -8.17 9.32
N LYS A 167 74.29 -7.03 9.77
CA LYS A 167 75.09 -5.82 10.04
C LYS A 167 76.14 -6.04 11.13
N PHE A 168 75.79 -6.75 12.20
CA PHE A 168 76.74 -7.10 13.26
C PHE A 168 77.86 -8.00 12.73
N ALA A 169 77.53 -9.05 11.99
CA ALA A 169 78.53 -9.94 11.38
C ALA A 169 79.47 -9.18 10.43
N GLN A 170 78.92 -8.27 9.62
CA GLN A 170 79.73 -7.40 8.74
C GLN A 170 80.66 -6.46 9.54
N MET A 171 80.18 -5.91 10.65
CA MET A 171 80.99 -5.03 11.50
C MET A 171 82.11 -5.80 12.21
N GLU A 172 81.83 -7.02 12.68
CA GLU A 172 82.83 -7.92 13.26
C GLU A 172 83.92 -8.29 12.23
N ASP A 173 83.52 -8.63 11.01
CA ASP A 173 84.44 -8.95 9.91
C ASP A 173 85.31 -7.75 9.52
N ASN A 174 84.72 -6.56 9.37
CA ASN A 174 85.47 -5.33 9.13
C ASN A 174 86.47 -5.01 10.25
N LEU A 175 86.08 -5.24 11.51
CA LEU A 175 86.93 -5.00 12.67
C LEU A 175 88.07 -6.01 12.74
N GLN A 176 87.82 -7.25 12.34
CA GLN A 176 88.85 -8.28 12.20
C GLN A 176 89.84 -7.93 11.09
N HIS A 177 89.34 -7.53 9.91
CA HIS A 177 90.19 -7.05 8.81
C HIS A 177 91.05 -5.84 9.22
N GLN A 178 90.48 -4.86 9.92
CA GLN A 178 91.26 -3.72 10.43
C GLN A 178 92.35 -4.15 11.41
N LYS A 179 92.10 -5.13 12.28
CA LYS A 179 93.14 -5.66 13.18
C LYS A 179 94.27 -6.31 12.39
N GLU A 180 93.94 -7.14 11.40
CA GLU A 180 94.92 -7.81 10.54
C GLU A 180 95.76 -6.79 9.75
N ASP A 181 95.11 -5.78 9.15
CA ASP A 181 95.79 -4.68 8.44
C ASP A 181 96.72 -3.90 9.38
N HIS A 182 96.27 -3.59 10.61
CA HIS A 182 97.08 -2.90 11.60
C HIS A 182 98.26 -3.77 12.08
N GLU A 183 98.06 -5.06 12.31
CA GLU A 183 99.13 -6.00 12.65
C GLU A 183 100.17 -6.08 11.51
N GLU A 184 99.72 -6.13 10.25
CA GLU A 184 100.62 -6.12 9.10
C GLU A 184 101.38 -4.79 9.00
N GLN A 185 100.70 -3.66 9.15
CA GLN A 185 101.33 -2.34 9.17
C GLN A 185 102.38 -2.21 10.27
N MET A 186 102.07 -2.69 11.48
CA MET A 186 103.02 -2.73 12.59
C MET A 186 104.24 -3.58 12.25
N TYR A 187 104.03 -4.78 11.70
CA TYR A 187 105.13 -5.63 11.24
C TYR A 187 105.98 -4.96 10.15
N GLN A 188 105.36 -4.28 9.17
CA GLN A 188 106.08 -3.54 8.13
C GLN A 188 106.87 -2.36 8.70
N LEU A 189 106.31 -1.63 9.66
CA LEU A 189 106.99 -0.53 10.36
C LEU A 189 108.16 -1.04 11.19
N GLU A 190 107.99 -2.12 11.94
CA GLU A 190 109.06 -2.77 12.69
C GLU A 190 110.18 -3.24 11.75
N ARG A 191 109.82 -3.89 10.64
CA ARG A 191 110.78 -4.32 9.61
C ARG A 191 111.52 -3.13 9.00
N LYS A 192 110.81 -2.06 8.61
CA LYS A 192 111.42 -0.83 8.08
C LYS A 192 112.35 -0.20 9.11
N ALA A 193 111.92 -0.08 10.37
CA ALA A 193 112.73 0.48 11.45
C ALA A 193 114.02 -0.32 11.69
N VAL A 194 113.96 -1.65 11.62
CA VAL A 194 115.15 -2.52 11.70
C VAL A 194 116.10 -2.26 10.52
N VAL A 195 115.57 -2.23 9.29
CA VAL A 195 116.37 -1.96 8.08
C VAL A 195 116.98 -0.56 8.10
N ASP A 196 116.20 0.46 8.46
CA ASP A 196 116.65 1.84 8.54
C ASP A 196 117.65 2.04 9.68
N LYS A 197 117.49 1.37 10.82
CA LYS A 197 118.49 1.36 11.89
C LYS A 197 119.82 0.79 11.38
N ASP A 198 119.80 -0.29 10.61
CA ASP A 198 121.02 -0.85 10.01
C ASP A 198 121.59 0.00 8.88
N ARG A 199 120.73 0.61 8.05
CA ARG A 199 121.14 1.61 7.05
C ARG A 199 121.80 2.80 7.72
N LEU A 200 121.22 3.32 8.81
CA LEU A 200 121.73 4.45 9.56
C LEU A 200 123.04 4.11 10.26
N LYS A 201 123.22 2.88 10.80
CA LYS A 201 124.53 2.43 11.28
C LYS A 201 125.58 2.45 10.17
N LYS A 202 125.25 1.91 8.98
CA LYS A 202 126.15 1.93 7.81
C LYS A 202 126.46 3.35 7.35
N GLU A 203 125.45 4.20 7.24
CA GLU A 203 125.59 5.62 6.91
C GLU A 203 126.39 6.38 7.97
N MET A 204 126.21 6.08 9.26
CA MET A 204 126.99 6.70 10.34
C MET A 204 128.46 6.30 10.22
N VAL A 205 128.75 5.02 9.99
CA VAL A 205 130.13 4.55 9.73
C VAL A 205 130.69 5.22 8.48
N MET A 206 129.93 5.27 7.39
CA MET A 206 130.32 5.96 6.16
C MET A 206 130.51 7.45 6.36
N LYS A 207 129.64 8.14 7.11
CA LYS A 207 129.75 9.57 7.42
C LYS A 207 130.88 9.85 8.38
N VAL A 208 131.19 8.98 9.32
CA VAL A 208 132.42 9.12 10.12
C VAL A 208 133.64 9.00 9.22
N ASN A 209 133.65 8.06 8.27
CA ASN A 209 134.72 7.92 7.28
C ASN A 209 134.78 9.10 6.29
N GLN A 210 133.62 9.61 5.86
CA GLN A 210 133.47 10.76 4.98
C GLN A 210 133.84 12.04 5.72
N VAL A 211 133.44 12.25 6.97
CA VAL A 211 133.84 13.37 7.82
C VAL A 211 135.33 13.28 8.11
N ALA A 212 135.91 12.09 8.27
CA ALA A 212 137.36 11.94 8.33
C ALA A 212 138.02 12.33 6.99
N ALA A 213 137.41 11.99 5.86
CA ALA A 213 137.90 12.35 4.52
C ALA A 213 137.67 13.83 4.16
N GLU A 214 136.55 14.40 4.58
CA GLU A 214 136.14 15.80 4.42
C GLU A 214 136.83 16.67 5.46
N PHE A 215 137.19 16.22 6.67
CA PHE A 215 138.15 16.96 7.52
C PHE A 215 139.48 17.12 6.78
N ARG A 216 139.91 16.09 6.04
CA ARG A 216 141.10 16.17 5.16
C ARG A 216 140.85 17.03 3.90
N LYS A 217 139.61 17.17 3.44
CA LYS A 217 139.24 17.87 2.18
C LYS A 217 138.78 19.32 2.35
N VAL A 218 137.98 19.61 3.38
CA VAL A 218 137.57 20.93 3.89
C VAL A 218 138.76 21.67 4.46
N SER A 219 139.76 20.97 5.02
CA SER A 219 141.09 21.54 5.24
C SER A 219 141.74 22.04 3.92
N ASN A 220 141.35 21.47 2.77
CA ASN A 220 141.96 21.74 1.47
C ASN A 220 141.11 22.59 0.51
N LYS A 221 139.86 22.95 0.83
CA LYS A 221 139.00 23.63 -0.15
C LYS A 221 137.89 24.47 0.46
N GLN A 222 138.24 25.68 0.87
CA GLN A 222 137.27 26.72 1.14
C GLN A 222 136.57 27.20 -0.16
N MET A 223 135.23 27.13 -0.09
CA MET A 223 134.20 27.99 -0.70
C MET A 223 133.92 27.95 -2.22
N ALA A 224 132.62 27.98 -2.56
CA ALA A 224 132.12 28.64 -3.77
C ALA A 224 130.63 29.02 -3.65
N GLU A 225 130.29 30.21 -4.12
CA GLU A 225 128.98 30.89 -4.05
C GLU A 225 127.80 30.21 -4.75
N THR A 226 128.01 29.17 -5.55
CA THR A 226 126.97 28.54 -6.37
C THR A 226 125.79 28.01 -5.55
N THR A 227 126.03 27.55 -4.33
CA THR A 227 125.00 27.06 -3.41
C THR A 227 124.01 28.15 -2.99
N LYS A 228 124.45 29.41 -2.88
CA LYS A 228 123.59 30.52 -2.48
C LYS A 228 122.57 30.89 -3.56
N ARG A 229 122.87 30.65 -4.84
CA ARG A 229 121.97 30.95 -5.96
C ARG A 229 120.84 29.93 -6.07
N THR A 230 121.15 28.64 -5.94
CA THR A 230 120.16 27.55 -5.99
C THR A 230 119.14 27.62 -4.84
N ILE A 231 119.54 28.14 -3.67
CA ILE A 231 118.62 28.33 -2.54
C ILE A 231 117.56 29.39 -2.87
N ARG A 232 117.93 30.50 -3.52
CA ARG A 232 116.99 31.59 -3.82
C ARG A 232 115.92 31.16 -4.83
N GLU A 233 116.30 30.41 -5.87
CA GLU A 233 115.33 29.88 -6.85
C GLU A 233 114.36 28.88 -6.21
N ASN A 234 114.85 27.97 -5.36
CA ASN A 234 113.98 27.03 -4.64
C ASN A 234 112.98 27.73 -3.72
N VAL A 235 113.39 28.79 -3.02
CA VAL A 235 112.49 29.58 -2.17
C VAL A 235 111.38 30.23 -2.99
N SER A 236 111.71 30.78 -4.17
CA SER A 236 110.73 31.40 -5.07
C SER A 236 109.72 30.39 -5.62
N ILE A 237 110.19 29.23 -6.08
CA ILE A 237 109.33 28.17 -6.61
C ILE A 237 108.42 27.59 -5.51
N ASN A 238 108.95 27.33 -4.32
CA ASN A 238 108.15 26.86 -3.19
C ASN A 238 107.05 27.86 -2.79
N ALA A 239 107.34 29.16 -2.82
CA ALA A 239 106.35 30.18 -2.54
C ALA A 239 105.20 30.19 -3.56
N GLN A 240 105.49 29.92 -4.85
CA GLN A 240 104.46 29.79 -5.88
C GLN A 240 103.67 28.49 -5.74
N LEU A 241 104.33 27.38 -5.42
CA LEU A 241 103.69 26.08 -5.20
C LEU A 241 102.70 26.15 -4.03
N SER A 242 103.07 26.82 -2.93
CA SER A 242 102.21 27.04 -1.78
C SER A 242 100.93 27.79 -2.18
N LYS A 243 101.05 28.88 -2.94
CA LYS A 243 99.87 29.65 -3.41
C LYS A 243 98.95 28.83 -4.32
N MET A 244 99.51 27.98 -5.17
CA MET A 244 98.72 27.07 -6.02
C MET A 244 98.04 25.98 -5.20
N SER A 245 98.71 25.47 -4.16
CA SER A 245 98.15 24.52 -3.20
C SER A 245 96.97 25.12 -2.43
N ASP A 246 97.12 26.33 -1.90
CA ASP A 246 96.06 27.03 -1.15
C ASP A 246 94.80 27.20 -2.03
N LYS A 247 95.00 27.65 -3.28
CA LYS A 247 93.89 27.82 -4.22
C LYS A 247 93.23 26.50 -4.62
N THR A 248 93.98 25.39 -4.62
CA THR A 248 93.43 24.05 -4.87
C THR A 248 92.58 23.59 -3.69
N LEU A 249 93.00 23.89 -2.46
CA LEU A 249 92.21 23.59 -1.25
C LEU A 249 90.89 24.39 -1.22
N ASP A 250 90.92 25.67 -1.57
CA ASP A 250 89.70 26.50 -1.63
C ASP A 250 88.68 25.93 -2.65
N LEU A 251 89.15 25.52 -3.84
CA LEU A 251 88.29 24.93 -4.86
C LEU A 251 87.72 23.57 -4.44
N ILE A 252 88.47 22.77 -3.68
CA ILE A 252 87.98 21.51 -3.12
C ILE A 252 86.87 21.80 -2.11
N ALA A 253 87.08 22.76 -1.19
CA ALA A 253 86.08 23.15 -0.20
C ALA A 253 84.79 23.67 -0.85
N GLU A 254 84.89 24.50 -1.88
CA GLU A 254 83.73 24.97 -2.64
C GLU A 254 83.00 23.81 -3.35
N ASN A 255 83.75 22.85 -3.93
CA ASN A 255 83.16 21.68 -4.57
C ASN A 255 82.40 20.81 -3.56
N ASP A 256 82.97 20.58 -2.38
CA ASP A 256 82.35 19.81 -1.31
C ASP A 256 81.08 20.49 -0.79
N GLU A 257 81.08 21.81 -0.64
CA GLU A 257 79.90 22.58 -0.26
C GLU A 257 78.79 22.50 -1.32
N LEU A 258 79.16 22.59 -2.61
CA LEU A 258 78.21 22.45 -3.71
C LEU A 258 77.63 21.03 -3.78
N ARG A 259 78.44 19.99 -3.55
CA ARG A 259 77.96 18.60 -3.47
C ARG A 259 77.01 18.39 -2.30
N ALA A 260 77.29 19.00 -1.15
CA ALA A 260 76.41 18.95 0.02
C ALA A 260 75.06 19.62 -0.28
N LYS A 261 75.07 20.79 -0.93
CA LYS A 261 73.85 21.48 -1.38
C LYS A 261 73.06 20.69 -2.41
N GLU A 262 73.73 20.06 -3.39
CA GLU A 262 73.08 19.18 -4.37
C GLU A 262 72.38 18.00 -3.67
N LYS A 263 73.04 17.38 -2.70
CA LYS A 263 72.48 16.28 -1.92
C LYS A 263 71.23 16.71 -1.13
N ASP A 264 71.28 17.86 -0.44
CA ASP A 264 70.12 18.40 0.28
C ASP A 264 68.95 18.69 -0.66
N GLN A 265 69.22 19.29 -1.82
CA GLN A 265 68.20 19.57 -2.83
C GLN A 265 67.58 18.30 -3.39
N ARG A 266 68.38 17.27 -3.69
CA ARG A 266 67.86 15.96 -4.13
C ARG A 266 66.94 15.33 -3.09
N GLN A 267 67.32 15.37 -1.80
CA GLN A 267 66.48 14.87 -0.71
C GLN A 267 65.16 15.64 -0.59
N ARG A 268 65.18 16.97 -0.73
CA ARG A 268 63.95 17.77 -0.75
C ARG A 268 63.04 17.43 -1.93
N ILE A 269 63.60 17.23 -3.12
CA ILE A 269 62.83 16.83 -4.31
C ILE A 269 62.17 15.47 -4.07
N GLU A 270 62.91 14.48 -3.56
CA GLU A 270 62.37 13.15 -3.27
C GLU A 270 61.21 13.20 -2.25
N MET A 271 61.37 13.99 -1.18
CA MET A 271 60.29 14.19 -0.20
C MET A 271 59.06 14.84 -0.85
N LEU A 272 59.26 15.89 -1.66
CA LEU A 272 58.15 16.58 -2.33
C LEU A 272 57.42 15.64 -3.31
N GLU A 273 58.14 14.87 -4.12
CA GLU A 273 57.55 13.88 -5.03
C GLU A 273 56.75 12.80 -4.28
N ALA A 274 57.23 12.34 -3.12
CA ALA A 274 56.51 11.40 -2.28
C ALA A 274 55.19 12.02 -1.77
N THR A 275 55.24 13.25 -1.26
CA THR A 275 54.02 13.96 -0.81
C THR A 275 53.03 14.21 -1.94
N GLU A 276 53.50 14.57 -3.14
CA GLU A 276 52.66 14.77 -4.31
C GLU A 276 51.95 13.47 -4.71
N LYS A 277 52.67 12.34 -4.73
CA LYS A 277 52.07 11.01 -5.00
C LYS A 277 50.99 10.65 -3.98
N GLU A 278 51.20 10.93 -2.69
CA GLU A 278 50.18 10.72 -1.68
C GLU A 278 48.96 11.62 -1.86
N LEU A 279 49.19 12.91 -2.14
CA LEU A 279 48.12 13.87 -2.43
C LEU A 279 47.31 13.46 -3.66
N ALA A 280 47.97 13.00 -4.72
CA ALA A 280 47.30 12.49 -5.92
C ALA A 280 46.42 11.26 -5.60
N LYS A 281 46.92 10.32 -4.79
CA LYS A 281 46.14 9.15 -4.34
C LYS A 281 44.92 9.57 -3.52
N LYS A 282 45.10 10.47 -2.54
CA LYS A 282 44.02 11.02 -1.69
C LYS A 282 42.99 11.79 -2.52
N ASN A 283 43.45 12.59 -3.49
CA ASN A 283 42.56 13.32 -4.39
C ASN A 283 41.75 12.35 -5.27
N HIS A 284 42.40 11.31 -5.82
CA HIS A 284 41.69 10.29 -6.59
C HIS A 284 40.64 9.54 -5.76
N SER A 285 40.96 9.15 -4.52
CA SER A 285 39.98 8.52 -3.62
C SER A 285 38.84 9.46 -3.27
N ASN A 286 39.12 10.72 -2.96
CA ASN A 286 38.11 11.73 -2.67
C ASN A 286 37.21 11.96 -3.88
N GLN A 287 37.76 12.00 -5.09
CA GLN A 287 36.98 12.15 -6.32
C GLN A 287 36.09 10.92 -6.60
N LYS A 288 36.52 9.72 -6.21
CA LYS A 288 35.67 8.52 -6.26
C LYS A 288 34.53 8.62 -5.25
N ILE A 289 34.80 9.07 -4.02
CA ILE A 289 33.79 9.29 -2.98
C ILE A 289 32.77 10.34 -3.44
N ILE A 290 33.23 11.48 -3.96
CA ILE A 290 32.36 12.52 -4.52
C ILE A 290 31.45 11.93 -5.59
N ARG A 291 32.00 11.16 -6.56
CA ARG A 291 31.19 10.49 -7.58
C ARG A 291 30.13 9.56 -6.98
N MET A 292 30.50 8.73 -6.00
CA MET A 292 29.55 7.84 -5.33
C MET A 292 28.45 8.61 -4.58
N LEU A 293 28.82 9.70 -3.88
CA LEU A 293 27.86 10.53 -3.17
C LEU A 293 26.93 11.28 -4.12
N THR A 294 27.45 11.80 -5.24
CA THR A 294 26.64 12.43 -6.29
C THR A 294 25.67 11.43 -6.92
N GLU A 295 26.10 10.19 -7.16
CA GLU A 295 25.22 9.14 -7.70
C GLU A 295 24.12 8.78 -6.69
N LYS A 296 24.47 8.62 -5.41
CA LYS A 296 23.49 8.40 -4.34
C LYS A 296 22.50 9.56 -4.22
N ALA A 297 22.96 10.81 -4.31
CA ALA A 297 22.10 11.98 -4.26
C ALA A 297 21.08 11.98 -5.42
N LYS A 298 21.52 11.66 -6.64
CA LYS A 298 20.61 11.51 -7.79
C LYS A 298 19.60 10.37 -7.61
N GLN A 299 20.03 9.24 -7.05
CA GLN A 299 19.12 8.13 -6.74
C GLN A 299 18.08 8.55 -5.71
N THR A 300 18.47 9.27 -4.66
CA THR A 300 17.53 9.79 -3.66
C THR A 300 16.57 10.83 -4.23
N GLU A 301 17.05 11.72 -5.12
CA GLU A 301 16.20 12.68 -5.83
C GLU A 301 15.18 11.98 -6.74
N ALA A 302 15.58 10.92 -7.44
CA ALA A 302 14.67 10.13 -8.26
C ALA A 302 13.58 9.45 -7.42
N VAL A 303 13.95 8.86 -6.28
CA VAL A 303 12.99 8.26 -5.34
C VAL A 303 12.04 9.32 -4.77
N LEU A 304 12.54 10.51 -4.41
CA LEU A 304 11.70 11.61 -3.95
C LEU A 304 10.70 12.03 -5.02
N ALA A 305 11.14 12.18 -6.28
CA ALA A 305 10.25 12.51 -7.38
C ALA A 305 9.17 11.44 -7.61
N GLU A 306 9.52 10.14 -7.49
CA GLU A 306 8.52 9.06 -7.56
C GLU A 306 7.52 9.11 -6.40
N MET A 307 7.98 9.47 -5.19
CA MET A 307 7.11 9.62 -4.02
C MET A 307 6.17 10.81 -4.17
N GLU A 308 6.64 11.94 -4.70
CA GLU A 308 5.81 13.12 -4.99
C GLU A 308 4.71 12.78 -6.00
N VAL A 309 5.03 12.04 -7.07
CA VAL A 309 4.01 11.58 -8.03
C VAL A 309 2.98 10.67 -7.36
N ARG A 310 3.41 9.71 -6.54
CA ARG A 310 2.48 8.83 -5.80
C ARG A 310 1.62 9.62 -4.82
N GLU A 311 2.17 10.61 -4.15
CA GLU A 311 1.41 11.47 -3.23
C GLU A 311 0.32 12.24 -3.99
N GLN A 312 0.65 12.74 -5.19
CA GLN A 312 -0.31 13.39 -6.08
C GLN A 312 -1.43 12.43 -6.50
N GLU A 313 -1.09 11.20 -6.89
CA GLU A 313 -2.08 10.15 -7.25
C GLU A 313 -3.01 9.81 -6.08
N VAL A 314 -2.47 9.72 -4.86
CA VAL A 314 -3.27 9.49 -3.65
C VAL A 314 -4.22 10.66 -3.38
N GLN A 315 -3.75 11.90 -3.51
CA GLN A 315 -4.59 13.09 -3.36
C GLN A 315 -5.75 13.12 -4.39
N ASP A 316 -5.48 12.73 -5.63
CA ASP A 316 -6.49 12.66 -6.69
C ASP A 316 -7.55 11.59 -6.38
N ILE A 317 -7.12 10.41 -5.91
CA ILE A 317 -8.03 9.32 -5.48
C ILE A 317 -8.86 9.76 -4.27
N ASP A 318 -8.26 10.42 -3.28
CA ASP A 318 -8.99 10.93 -2.11
C ASP A 318 -10.04 11.97 -2.50
N ALA A 319 -9.71 12.84 -3.47
CA ALA A 319 -10.66 13.79 -4.04
C ALA A 319 -11.83 13.06 -4.72
N GLU A 320 -11.56 12.01 -5.51
CA GLU A 320 -12.59 11.18 -6.16
C GLU A 320 -13.47 10.45 -5.12
N ILE A 321 -12.88 9.84 -4.09
CA ILE A 321 -13.61 9.21 -2.99
C ILE A 321 -14.51 10.22 -2.30
N SER A 322 -14.02 11.44 -2.05
CA SER A 322 -14.83 12.50 -1.42
C SER A 322 -16.04 12.90 -2.27
N LEU A 323 -15.87 12.93 -3.61
CA LEU A 323 -16.94 13.23 -4.54
C LEU A 323 -17.97 12.10 -4.57
N LEU A 324 -17.52 10.85 -4.67
CA LEU A 324 -18.39 9.67 -4.65
C LEU A 324 -19.17 9.55 -3.34
N ARG A 325 -18.55 9.87 -2.20
CA ARG A 325 -19.25 9.92 -0.90
C ARG A 325 -20.37 10.95 -0.90
N ARG A 326 -20.10 12.18 -1.37
CA ARG A 326 -21.15 13.21 -1.51
C ARG A 326 -22.28 12.77 -2.43
N GLN A 327 -21.96 12.11 -3.55
CA GLN A 327 -22.98 11.57 -4.45
C GLN A 327 -23.81 10.47 -3.78
N ASN A 328 -23.19 9.54 -3.05
CA ASN A 328 -23.90 8.50 -2.30
C ASN A 328 -24.80 9.09 -1.20
N GLU A 329 -24.33 10.10 -0.49
CA GLU A 329 -25.13 10.83 0.51
C GLU A 329 -26.33 11.51 -0.14
N ALA A 330 -26.14 12.19 -1.28
CA ALA A 330 -27.22 12.83 -2.02
C ALA A 330 -28.26 11.80 -2.49
N MET A 331 -27.83 10.69 -3.08
CA MET A 331 -28.71 9.60 -3.51
C MET A 331 -29.46 8.96 -2.33
N SER A 332 -28.79 8.81 -1.18
CA SER A 332 -29.43 8.29 0.04
C SER A 332 -30.51 9.24 0.57
N GLN A 333 -30.26 10.55 0.53
CA GLN A 333 -31.25 11.57 0.89
C GLN A 333 -32.43 11.57 -0.08
N GLU A 334 -32.20 11.40 -1.38
CA GLU A 334 -33.27 11.26 -2.38
C GLU A 334 -34.10 10.00 -2.15
N LEU A 335 -33.46 8.86 -1.89
CA LEU A 335 -34.16 7.62 -1.53
C LEU A 335 -35.00 7.78 -0.27
N GLN A 336 -34.49 8.48 0.75
CA GLN A 336 -35.24 8.76 1.97
C GLN A 336 -36.46 9.64 1.69
N LYS A 337 -36.32 10.69 0.87
CA LYS A 337 -37.47 11.53 0.45
C LYS A 337 -38.52 10.69 -0.26
N ILE A 338 -38.12 9.88 -1.24
CA ILE A 338 -39.03 9.00 -1.98
C ILE A 338 -39.71 7.99 -1.03
N SER A 339 -38.99 7.44 -0.05
CA SER A 339 -39.56 6.54 0.95
C SER A 339 -40.65 7.25 1.78
N THR A 340 -40.37 8.48 2.25
CA THR A 340 -41.37 9.25 3.00
C THR A 340 -42.58 9.64 2.14
N GLU A 341 -42.37 9.97 0.87
CA GLU A 341 -43.47 10.24 -0.08
C GLU A 341 -44.30 8.97 -0.33
N LEU A 342 -43.66 7.81 -0.45
CA LEU A 342 -44.34 6.54 -0.61
C LEU A 342 -45.16 6.19 0.63
N GLU A 343 -44.61 6.38 1.84
CA GLU A 343 -45.32 6.19 3.11
C GLU A 343 -46.57 7.08 3.18
N GLN A 344 -46.43 8.38 2.89
CA GLN A 344 -47.57 9.31 2.83
C GLN A 344 -48.62 8.86 1.81
N LYS A 345 -48.21 8.40 0.62
CA LYS A 345 -49.14 7.88 -0.38
C LYS A 345 -49.82 6.59 0.06
N CYS A 346 -49.13 5.72 0.78
CA CYS A 346 -49.74 4.51 1.37
C CYS A 346 -50.79 4.88 2.42
N GLU A 347 -50.50 5.86 3.27
CA GLU A 347 -51.46 6.39 4.25
C GLU A 347 -52.68 7.01 3.56
N GLU A 348 -52.48 7.85 2.54
CA GLU A 348 -53.58 8.40 1.72
C GLU A 348 -54.44 7.28 1.11
N VAL A 349 -53.81 6.25 0.53
CA VAL A 349 -54.52 5.09 -0.03
C VAL A 349 -55.31 4.36 1.06
N SER A 350 -54.74 4.16 2.24
CA SER A 350 -55.42 3.53 3.38
C SER A 350 -56.65 4.34 3.82
N GLN A 351 -56.51 5.66 3.95
CA GLN A 351 -57.64 6.55 4.31
C GLN A 351 -58.74 6.52 3.24
N VAL A 352 -58.38 6.49 1.96
CA VAL A 352 -59.35 6.38 0.87
C VAL A 352 -60.04 5.02 0.89
N GLN A 353 -59.32 3.93 1.17
CA GLN A 353 -59.90 2.60 1.33
C GLN A 353 -60.89 2.55 2.49
N GLU A 354 -60.55 3.15 3.64
CA GLU A 354 -61.43 3.24 4.80
C GLU A 354 -62.72 4.00 4.46
N LYS A 355 -62.60 5.20 3.86
CA LYS A 355 -63.76 5.98 3.38
C LYS A 355 -64.61 5.19 2.39
N LEU A 356 -63.98 4.45 1.46
CA LEU A 356 -64.69 3.61 0.51
C LEU A 356 -65.44 2.46 1.21
N GLU A 357 -64.89 1.88 2.27
CA GLU A 357 -65.58 0.87 3.07
C GLU A 357 -66.75 1.45 3.84
N GLU A 358 -66.61 2.64 4.41
CA GLU A 358 -67.70 3.37 5.07
C GLU A 358 -68.85 3.65 4.09
N GLU A 359 -68.53 4.19 2.91
CA GLU A 359 -69.49 4.41 1.83
C GLU A 359 -70.14 3.11 1.36
N ARG A 360 -69.38 2.01 1.23
CA ARG A 360 -69.95 0.69 0.92
C ARG A 360 -70.89 0.19 2.01
N LYS A 361 -70.56 0.38 3.29
CA LYS A 361 -71.43 0.04 4.43
C LYS A 361 -72.70 0.89 4.40
N ALA A 362 -72.58 2.19 4.15
CA ALA A 362 -73.71 3.12 4.03
C ALA A 362 -74.62 2.72 2.85
N ARG A 363 -74.04 2.48 1.67
CA ARG A 363 -74.77 1.96 0.50
C ARG A 363 -75.46 0.62 0.79
N GLY A 364 -74.78 -0.31 1.47
CA GLY A 364 -75.39 -1.58 1.87
C GLY A 364 -76.56 -1.40 2.84
N LYS A 365 -76.49 -0.45 3.77
CA LYS A 365 -77.64 -0.07 4.63
C LYS A 365 -78.79 0.50 3.79
N LEU A 366 -78.49 1.36 2.83
CA LEU A 366 -79.49 1.93 1.93
C LEU A 366 -80.15 0.85 1.04
N GLU A 367 -79.38 -0.07 0.47
CA GLU A 367 -79.91 -1.18 -0.32
C GLU A 367 -80.85 -2.06 0.52
N ARG A 368 -80.54 -2.31 1.81
CA ARG A 368 -81.46 -3.00 2.73
C ARG A 368 -82.74 -2.19 2.98
N LEU A 369 -82.63 -0.90 3.27
CA LEU A 369 -83.81 -0.04 3.47
C LEU A 369 -84.71 -0.01 2.23
N ILE A 370 -84.13 0.02 1.02
CA ILE A 370 -84.89 -0.05 -0.23
C ILE A 370 -85.53 -1.42 -0.40
N GLN A 371 -84.83 -2.51 -0.09
CA GLN A 371 -85.40 -3.86 -0.11
C GLN A 371 -86.54 -4.00 0.90
N ASP A 372 -86.39 -3.49 2.12
CA ASP A 372 -87.41 -3.52 3.17
C ASP A 372 -88.62 -2.66 2.80
N ALA A 373 -88.41 -1.50 2.18
CA ALA A 373 -89.47 -0.66 1.63
C ALA A 373 -90.19 -1.35 0.46
N ALA A 374 -89.45 -1.94 -0.48
CA ALA A 374 -90.01 -2.71 -1.58
C ALA A 374 -90.77 -3.95 -1.10
N HIS A 375 -90.29 -4.62 -0.03
CA HIS A 375 -90.97 -5.76 0.59
C HIS A 375 -92.22 -5.32 1.34
N SER A 376 -92.18 -4.20 2.06
CA SER A 376 -93.35 -3.61 2.73
C SER A 376 -94.43 -3.21 1.72
N LEU A 377 -94.04 -2.60 0.59
CA LEU A 377 -94.92 -2.29 -0.53
C LEU A 377 -95.43 -3.56 -1.23
N HIS A 378 -94.58 -4.57 -1.43
CA HIS A 378 -94.99 -5.83 -2.06
C HIS A 378 -95.94 -6.65 -1.18
N SER A 379 -95.71 -6.69 0.14
CA SER A 379 -96.56 -7.38 1.11
C SER A 379 -97.93 -6.70 1.27
N THR A 380 -98.03 -5.40 1.02
CA THR A 380 -99.30 -4.66 1.06
C THR A 380 -100.03 -4.66 -0.28
N LEU A 381 -99.31 -4.65 -1.41
CA LEU A 381 -99.90 -4.74 -2.76
C LEU A 381 -100.22 -6.19 -3.18
N SER A 382 -99.64 -7.20 -2.53
CA SER A 382 -100.02 -8.60 -2.71
C SER A 382 -101.26 -8.92 -1.86
N GLY A 383 -102.37 -8.26 -2.19
CA GLY A 383 -103.71 -8.69 -1.82
C GLY A 383 -104.24 -9.76 -2.78
N PRO A 384 -105.32 -10.49 -2.42
CA PRO A 384 -105.81 -11.61 -3.21
C PRO A 384 -106.35 -11.19 -4.57
N SER A 385 -106.38 -12.17 -5.47
CA SER A 385 -106.99 -12.18 -6.81
C SER A 385 -108.33 -11.41 -6.88
N PRO A 386 -108.60 -10.69 -7.98
CA PRO A 386 -109.86 -9.98 -8.20
C PRO A 386 -110.97 -11.00 -8.44
N ASP A 387 -111.90 -11.09 -7.49
CA ASP A 387 -113.30 -11.50 -7.65
C ASP A 387 -113.90 -11.61 -6.23
N ASP A 388 -114.23 -10.46 -5.61
CA ASP A 388 -115.15 -10.42 -4.47
C ASP A 388 -115.91 -9.07 -4.43
N PRO A 389 -117.27 -9.08 -4.48
CA PRO A 389 -118.09 -7.89 -4.58
C PRO A 389 -118.64 -7.45 -3.21
N GLU A 390 -117.86 -6.66 -2.46
CA GLU A 390 -118.36 -5.86 -1.32
C GLU A 390 -117.37 -4.72 -1.05
N TRP A 391 -117.57 -3.60 -1.75
CA TRP A 391 -116.72 -2.39 -1.70
C TRP A 391 -117.16 -1.43 -0.58
N GLU A 392 -117.67 -1.94 0.54
CA GLU A 392 -118.31 -1.07 1.54
C GLU A 392 -118.03 -1.52 2.99
N GLU A 393 -116.76 -1.64 3.36
CA GLU A 393 -116.34 -1.52 4.76
C GLU A 393 -114.89 -0.98 4.86
N LEU A 394 -114.81 0.35 4.71
CA LEU A 394 -113.63 1.22 4.66
C LEU A 394 -112.79 1.30 5.96
N SER A 395 -112.88 0.32 6.85
CA SER A 395 -112.15 0.31 8.14
C SER A 395 -110.91 -0.60 8.09
N ALA A 396 -111.01 -1.81 7.53
CA ALA A 396 -109.87 -2.74 7.46
C ALA A 396 -108.79 -2.30 6.44
N LEU A 397 -109.21 -1.63 5.35
CA LEU A 397 -108.29 -1.02 4.39
C LEU A 397 -107.61 0.23 4.97
N ARG A 398 -108.30 0.94 5.88
CA ARG A 398 -107.77 2.10 6.59
C ARG A 398 -106.76 1.70 7.65
N GLU A 399 -106.99 0.65 8.44
CA GLU A 399 -105.99 0.12 9.36
C GLU A 399 -104.74 -0.41 8.62
N LYS A 400 -104.92 -1.09 7.47
CA LYS A 400 -103.79 -1.49 6.61
C LYS A 400 -103.04 -0.30 6.01
N ARG A 401 -103.75 0.75 5.60
CA ARG A 401 -103.16 1.98 5.07
C ARG A 401 -102.48 2.81 6.16
N ASP A 402 -103.06 2.87 7.35
CA ASP A 402 -102.51 3.63 8.47
C ASP A 402 -101.29 2.90 9.04
N GLY A 403 -101.30 1.56 9.10
CA GLY A 403 -100.10 0.75 9.36
C GLY A 403 -99.03 0.87 8.25
N MET A 404 -99.43 0.96 6.98
CA MET A 404 -98.53 1.26 5.85
C MET A 404 -97.86 2.62 6.04
N LEU A 405 -98.63 3.65 6.39
CA LEU A 405 -98.11 5.00 6.61
C LEU A 405 -97.20 5.05 7.83
N GLU A 406 -97.49 4.31 8.89
CA GLU A 406 -96.65 4.25 10.10
C GLU A 406 -95.33 3.51 9.86
N GLN A 407 -95.35 2.40 9.10
CA GLN A 407 -94.13 1.72 8.65
C GLN A 407 -93.32 2.56 7.63
N LEU A 408 -93.97 3.27 6.72
CA LEU A 408 -93.28 4.22 5.83
C LEU A 408 -92.69 5.40 6.60
N LEU A 409 -93.38 5.89 7.64
CA LEU A 409 -92.91 7.00 8.48
C LEU A 409 -91.67 6.59 9.30
N THR A 410 -91.66 5.38 9.86
CA THR A 410 -90.48 4.85 10.56
C THR A 410 -89.30 4.62 9.60
N LEU A 411 -89.55 4.11 8.39
CA LEU A 411 -88.54 3.99 7.34
C LEU A 411 -88.00 5.36 6.89
N LEU A 412 -88.86 6.35 6.66
CA LEU A 412 -88.47 7.72 6.31
C LEU A 412 -87.67 8.40 7.43
N ASN A 413 -88.02 8.15 8.70
CA ASN A 413 -87.24 8.62 9.85
C ASN A 413 -85.84 7.98 9.90
N SER A 414 -85.75 6.69 9.63
CA SER A 414 -84.45 5.99 9.57
C SER A 414 -83.60 6.47 8.39
N ALA A 415 -84.20 6.74 7.22
CA ALA A 415 -83.52 7.30 6.05
C ALA A 415 -83.05 8.75 6.30
N ALA A 416 -83.88 9.57 6.96
CA ALA A 416 -83.50 10.94 7.35
C ALA A 416 -82.35 10.95 8.38
N SER A 417 -82.29 9.97 9.29
CA SER A 417 -81.15 9.83 10.22
C SER A 417 -79.83 9.46 9.53
N LEU A 418 -79.91 8.86 8.33
CA LEU A 418 -78.77 8.59 7.45
C LEU A 418 -78.47 9.75 6.48
N GLY A 419 -79.17 10.89 6.62
CA GLY A 419 -78.96 12.09 5.81
C GLY A 419 -79.62 12.03 4.41
N LEU A 420 -80.49 11.06 4.16
CA LEU A 420 -81.16 10.88 2.87
C LEU A 420 -82.62 11.35 2.95
N GLY A 421 -82.91 12.46 2.26
CA GLY A 421 -84.25 13.06 2.19
C GLY A 421 -84.58 13.99 3.36
N PRO A 422 -85.64 14.79 3.23
CA PRO A 422 -86.03 15.76 4.26
C PRO A 422 -86.63 15.06 5.49
N ALA A 423 -86.32 15.56 6.69
CA ALA A 423 -86.82 14.98 7.94
C ALA A 423 -88.36 14.95 7.96
N THR A 424 -88.96 13.88 8.50
CA THR A 424 -90.42 13.64 8.46
C THR A 424 -91.27 14.79 9.00
N GLY A 425 -90.73 15.59 9.93
CA GLY A 425 -91.37 16.82 10.45
C GLY A 425 -91.45 18.00 9.46
N THR A 426 -90.94 17.84 8.23
CA THR A 426 -91.05 18.84 7.15
C THR A 426 -92.13 18.48 6.11
N PHE A 427 -92.65 17.26 6.13
CA PHE A 427 -93.75 16.87 5.25
C PHE A 427 -95.06 17.52 5.72
N GLY A 428 -95.69 18.32 4.86
CA GLY A 428 -96.98 18.99 5.12
C GLY A 428 -96.93 20.52 5.22
N LYS A 429 -95.75 21.16 5.11
CA LYS A 429 -95.66 22.60 4.91
C LYS A 429 -95.71 22.91 3.41
N THR A 430 -96.89 23.33 2.92
CA THR A 430 -97.01 23.96 1.60
C THR A 430 -96.29 25.31 1.65
N THR A 431 -95.02 25.31 1.26
CA THR A 431 -94.31 26.54 0.90
C THR A 431 -93.41 26.21 -0.28
N SER A 432 -93.69 26.89 -1.38
CA SER A 432 -92.75 27.16 -2.46
C SER A 432 -91.39 27.55 -1.87
N GLU A 433 -90.41 26.64 -1.92
CA GLU A 433 -88.99 26.92 -2.15
C GLU A 433 -88.21 25.61 -2.18
N ALA A 434 -88.12 25.05 -3.39
CA ALA A 434 -87.19 23.97 -3.66
C ALA A 434 -85.79 24.57 -3.86
N TRP A 435 -84.84 24.09 -3.05
CA TRP A 435 -83.38 24.15 -3.21
C TRP A 435 -82.68 25.49 -2.90
N ARG A 436 -82.48 25.77 -1.61
CA ARG A 436 -81.24 26.44 -1.16
C ARG A 436 -80.90 26.15 0.31
N THR A 437 -80.23 25.04 0.59
CA THR A 437 -79.53 24.84 1.88
C THR A 437 -78.12 25.41 1.80
N LYS A 438 -77.95 26.62 2.33
CA LYS A 438 -76.67 27.08 2.89
C LYS A 438 -76.69 26.74 4.39
N SER A 439 -75.72 25.97 4.86
CA SER A 439 -75.41 25.81 6.28
C SER A 439 -74.40 26.88 6.71
N THR A 440 -74.77 27.68 7.70
CA THR A 440 -73.84 28.51 8.48
C THR A 440 -74.30 28.54 9.93
N GLY A 441 -73.37 28.40 10.86
CA GLY A 441 -73.51 28.87 12.24
C GLY A 441 -72.16 28.81 12.94
N PHE A 442 -71.47 29.94 13.10
CA PHE A 442 -71.53 30.74 14.33
C PHE A 442 -70.46 31.87 14.30
N LEU A 443 -70.86 33.10 14.61
CA LEU A 443 -69.99 34.25 14.96
C LEU A 443 -70.40 34.71 16.37
N PRO A 444 -69.52 35.43 17.09
CA PRO A 444 -69.88 36.84 17.30
C PRO A 444 -68.72 37.85 17.29
N ALA A 445 -69.11 39.05 16.83
CA ALA A 445 -68.72 40.39 17.27
C ALA A 445 -67.36 41.01 16.89
N MET A 446 -67.47 42.13 16.17
CA MET A 446 -66.45 43.16 15.92
C MET A 446 -66.20 44.04 17.16
N GLY A 447 -64.95 44.47 17.33
CA GLY A 447 -64.58 45.61 18.19
C GLY A 447 -63.06 45.86 18.29
N MET A 448 -62.54 46.75 17.43
CA MET A 448 -61.24 47.47 17.48
C MET A 448 -59.90 46.71 17.32
N GLY A 449 -58.99 47.28 16.49
CA GLY A 449 -57.55 47.35 16.81
C GLY A 449 -56.52 46.73 15.85
N LEU A 450 -56.11 47.51 14.84
CA LEU A 450 -54.77 47.65 14.23
C LEU A 450 -53.82 46.46 13.89
N THR A 451 -53.54 46.38 12.57
CA THR A 451 -52.23 46.36 11.86
C THR A 451 -51.29 45.14 11.81
N LYS A 452 -51.14 44.67 10.55
CA LYS A 452 -49.89 44.51 9.75
C LYS A 452 -49.02 43.27 10.00
N GLY A 453 -48.99 42.39 8.98
CA GLY A 453 -47.85 41.53 8.70
C GLY A 453 -48.16 40.21 7.98
N SER A 454 -47.84 40.18 6.68
CA SER A 454 -47.28 39.03 5.94
C SER A 454 -48.14 37.79 5.64
N VAL A 455 -48.68 37.74 4.42
CA VAL A 455 -48.71 36.55 3.52
C VAL A 455 -48.55 37.11 2.09
N THR A 456 -47.89 36.47 1.11
CA THR A 456 -48.51 35.47 0.23
C THR A 456 -47.50 34.59 -0.51
N LEU A 457 -47.89 33.32 -0.65
CA LEU A 457 -47.34 32.23 -1.46
C LEU A 457 -47.69 32.35 -2.96
N GLY A 458 -46.74 31.93 -3.82
CA GLY A 458 -46.89 31.20 -5.11
C GLY A 458 -47.80 31.78 -6.22
N PRO A 459 -48.04 31.08 -7.37
CA PRO A 459 -47.55 29.75 -7.80
C PRO A 459 -47.23 29.54 -9.33
N VAL A 460 -46.55 28.42 -9.64
CA VAL A 460 -46.71 27.45 -10.77
C VAL A 460 -46.86 27.90 -12.25
N SER A 461 -45.96 27.42 -13.14
CA SER A 461 -46.27 26.58 -14.34
C SER A 461 -45.12 26.48 -15.37
N GLY A 462 -44.87 25.25 -15.88
CA GLY A 462 -44.75 24.99 -17.33
C GLY A 462 -43.38 24.75 -18.00
N ALA A 463 -43.18 23.49 -18.43
CA ALA A 463 -42.59 23.03 -19.71
C ALA A 463 -41.07 23.14 -20.04
N VAL A 464 -40.42 21.96 -20.08
CA VAL A 464 -39.73 21.28 -21.22
C VAL A 464 -38.69 22.03 -22.10
N ASP A 465 -37.54 21.35 -22.25
CA ASP A 465 -36.48 21.38 -23.28
C ASP A 465 -35.49 22.57 -23.39
N THR A 466 -34.20 22.30 -23.14
CA THR A 466 -33.11 22.22 -24.15
C THR A 466 -31.71 22.40 -23.54
N VAL A 467 -30.74 21.79 -24.22
CA VAL A 467 -29.29 21.71 -23.95
C VAL A 467 -28.56 23.02 -24.27
N ALA A 468 -27.38 23.20 -23.61
CA ALA A 468 -26.18 23.98 -24.01
C ALA A 468 -25.87 25.33 -23.31
N HIS A 469 -24.77 25.28 -22.54
CA HIS A 469 -23.56 26.12 -22.58
C HIS A 469 -23.65 27.66 -22.60
N TYR A 470 -23.10 28.25 -21.52
CA TYR A 470 -22.38 29.53 -21.36
C TYR A 470 -22.74 30.74 -22.25
N ARG A 471 -22.98 31.91 -21.62
CA ARG A 471 -22.82 33.22 -22.29
C ARG A 471 -22.14 34.30 -21.43
N LEU A 472 -21.41 35.10 -22.19
CA LEU A 472 -20.52 36.24 -21.92
C LEU A 472 -20.80 37.06 -20.65
N GLY A 473 -19.76 37.18 -19.81
CA GLY A 473 -19.69 38.09 -18.68
C GLY A 473 -18.70 37.68 -17.58
N ASP A 474 -18.32 36.39 -17.52
CA ASP A 474 -17.64 35.82 -16.35
C ASP A 474 -16.11 35.75 -16.48
N LEU A 475 -15.51 36.82 -17.01
CA LEU A 475 -14.05 37.01 -17.02
C LEU A 475 -13.68 38.16 -16.08
N GLY A 476 -13.47 37.84 -14.82
CA GLY A 476 -12.80 38.72 -13.86
C GLY A 476 -11.35 38.29 -13.64
N LEU A 477 -10.40 38.87 -14.40
CA LEU A 477 -9.02 39.04 -13.96
C LEU A 477 -9.04 39.96 -12.71
N VAL A 478 -8.28 39.77 -11.63
CA VAL A 478 -6.81 39.98 -11.49
C VAL A 478 -6.40 39.51 -10.08
N PRO A 479 -5.32 38.72 -9.92
CA PRO A 479 -4.61 38.55 -8.65
C PRO A 479 -3.36 39.45 -8.55
N ARG A 480 -3.20 40.21 -7.44
CA ARG A 480 -1.98 40.91 -6.96
C ARG A 480 -2.26 41.42 -5.52
N GLN A 481 -1.41 41.40 -4.49
CA GLN A 481 0.04 41.21 -4.32
C GLN A 481 0.34 40.46 -2.99
N LYS A 482 1.43 39.69 -2.98
CA LYS A 482 2.28 39.48 -1.79
C LYS A 482 3.58 40.24 -2.05
N ASP A 483 4.02 41.04 -1.08
CA ASP A 483 5.41 41.48 -0.98
C ASP A 483 6.19 40.46 -0.14
N THR A 484 7.29 39.94 -0.67
CA THR A 484 8.66 40.15 -0.16
C THR A 484 9.66 39.11 -0.70
N ILE A 485 10.78 39.65 -1.19
CA ILE A 485 12.15 39.08 -1.28
C ILE A 485 12.49 38.17 -2.47
N SER A 486 13.07 38.81 -3.49
CA SER A 486 14.40 38.59 -4.09
C SER A 486 14.96 37.17 -4.22
N SER A 487 15.20 36.71 -5.47
CA SER A 487 16.55 36.40 -5.96
C SER A 487 16.55 36.01 -7.43
N VAL A 488 17.63 36.39 -8.09
CA VAL A 488 18.02 36.30 -9.50
C VAL A 488 18.25 34.84 -9.94
N GLY A 489 17.87 34.52 -11.19
CA GLY A 489 18.37 33.32 -11.87
C GLY A 489 17.57 32.89 -13.09
N GLN A 490 17.78 33.54 -14.25
CA GLN A 490 17.30 33.01 -15.54
C GLN A 490 18.42 32.34 -16.35
N LYS A 491 18.16 31.07 -16.65
CA LYS A 491 18.25 30.39 -17.95
C LYS A 491 19.62 30.20 -18.59
N VAL A 492 20.03 28.93 -18.65
CA VAL A 492 20.65 28.37 -19.86
C VAL A 492 20.08 26.97 -20.11
N GLY A 493 19.44 26.82 -21.27
CA GLY A 493 19.06 25.57 -21.93
C GLY A 493 18.59 25.97 -23.33
N GLY A 494 19.04 25.40 -24.43
CA GLY A 494 20.14 24.48 -24.69
C GLY A 494 20.45 24.49 -26.19
N LEU A 495 21.45 23.68 -26.57
CA LEU A 495 21.64 23.03 -27.88
C LEU A 495 22.04 23.89 -29.10
N SER A 496 23.26 23.68 -29.63
CA SER A 496 23.46 22.82 -30.82
C SER A 496 24.90 22.78 -31.39
N LYS A 497 25.34 21.54 -31.65
CA LYS A 497 26.01 20.95 -32.84
C LYS A 497 27.18 21.67 -33.58
N THR A 498 28.35 21.04 -33.47
CA THR A 498 29.28 20.59 -34.53
C THR A 498 29.85 21.56 -35.58
N THR A 499 31.19 21.53 -35.69
CA THR A 499 32.03 21.75 -36.88
C THR A 499 32.27 23.20 -37.32
N ARG A 500 33.52 23.68 -37.17
CA ARG A 500 34.44 24.04 -38.28
C ARG A 500 35.57 24.96 -37.79
N LEU A 501 36.80 24.50 -38.05
CA LEU A 501 37.94 25.22 -38.65
C LEU A 501 38.42 26.54 -38.02
N ALA A 502 39.69 26.52 -37.60
CA ALA A 502 40.61 27.67 -37.48
C ALA A 502 40.71 28.47 -38.82
N PRO A 503 41.36 29.68 -38.94
CA PRO A 503 42.52 30.12 -38.12
C PRO A 503 42.79 31.66 -37.97
N ILE A 504 43.96 31.98 -37.35
CA ILE A 504 44.86 33.16 -37.53
C ILE A 504 44.72 34.44 -36.64
N ARG A 505 45.85 34.74 -35.94
CA ARG A 505 46.47 36.04 -35.48
C ARG A 505 45.68 36.98 -34.54
N ALA A 506 46.27 37.75 -33.62
CA ALA A 506 47.63 37.93 -33.09
C ALA A 506 47.53 38.84 -31.84
N SER A 507 48.35 38.63 -30.82
CA SER A 507 49.26 39.64 -30.23
C SER A 507 49.78 39.18 -28.85
N ARG A 508 51.12 39.18 -28.72
CA ARG A 508 51.92 39.01 -27.49
C ARG A 508 52.14 40.40 -26.84
N PRO A 509 52.65 40.53 -25.58
CA PRO A 509 54.08 40.34 -25.25
C PRO A 509 54.32 39.57 -23.92
N LYS A 510 55.24 38.59 -23.91
CA LYS A 510 56.61 38.63 -23.34
C LYS A 510 56.72 38.17 -21.87
N SER A 511 57.35 37.02 -21.68
CA SER A 511 58.27 36.75 -20.57
C SER A 511 59.17 35.57 -20.96
N VAL A 512 60.43 35.65 -20.56
CA VAL A 512 61.59 34.91 -21.07
C VAL A 512 61.84 33.67 -20.22
N GLY A 513 62.08 32.52 -20.86
CA GLY A 513 62.49 31.30 -20.18
C GLY A 513 63.16 30.34 -21.17
N VAL A 514 64.48 30.25 -21.09
CA VAL A 514 65.35 29.37 -21.86
C VAL A 514 65.12 27.93 -21.40
N GLN A 515 64.71 27.03 -22.31
CA GLN A 515 64.88 25.59 -22.12
C GLN A 515 65.42 24.97 -23.42
N THR A 516 66.58 24.36 -23.27
CA THR A 516 67.33 23.59 -24.25
C THR A 516 66.63 22.26 -24.51
N PHE A 517 66.46 21.91 -25.79
CA PHE A 517 66.14 20.55 -26.20
C PHE A 517 67.42 19.71 -26.21
N SER A 518 67.40 18.56 -25.54
CA SER A 518 68.25 17.42 -25.89
C SER A 518 67.54 16.13 -25.48
N THR A 519 67.18 15.36 -26.50
CA THR A 519 66.69 13.99 -26.42
C THR A 519 67.83 13.02 -26.07
N PRO A 520 67.59 11.97 -25.25
CA PRO A 520 68.60 10.97 -24.96
C PRO A 520 68.70 9.97 -26.12
N LYS A 521 69.85 9.98 -26.82
CA LYS A 521 70.25 8.91 -27.74
C LYS A 521 71.16 7.93 -27.01
N ALA A 522 70.82 6.67 -27.20
CA ALA A 522 71.54 5.46 -26.83
C ALA A 522 73.06 5.56 -27.01
N MET A 523 73.81 5.27 -25.94
CA MET A 523 75.21 4.80 -25.96
C MET A 523 75.45 4.01 -24.66
N PHE A 524 75.05 2.74 -24.63
CA PHE A 524 75.48 1.80 -23.60
C PHE A 524 75.69 0.42 -24.23
N PHE A 525 76.63 0.34 -25.17
CA PHE A 525 77.21 -0.92 -25.64
C PHE A 525 78.64 -0.65 -26.09
N ALA A 526 79.57 -0.64 -25.14
CA ALA A 526 81.00 -0.68 -25.40
C ALA A 526 81.75 -1.26 -24.19
N ASP A 527 81.29 -2.39 -23.65
CA ASP A 527 82.07 -3.12 -22.63
C ASP A 527 81.98 -4.65 -22.76
N GLN A 528 81.71 -5.16 -23.97
CA GLN A 528 81.52 -6.60 -24.19
C GLN A 528 82.25 -7.15 -25.43
N LEU A 529 83.46 -6.67 -25.70
CA LEU A 529 84.33 -7.21 -26.77
C LEU A 529 85.82 -7.34 -26.38
N LEU A 530 86.15 -7.58 -25.10
CA LEU A 530 87.52 -7.93 -24.68
C LEU A 530 87.62 -9.17 -23.78
N LYS A 531 86.65 -10.10 -23.86
CA LYS A 531 86.72 -11.40 -23.17
C LYS A 531 86.59 -12.59 -24.14
N SER A 532 87.67 -12.84 -24.88
CA SER A 532 88.11 -14.15 -25.38
C SER A 532 89.63 -14.05 -25.56
N GLY A 533 90.52 -14.93 -25.14
CA GLY A 533 90.48 -16.08 -24.25
C GLY A 533 91.87 -16.74 -24.28
N LYS A 534 92.65 -16.63 -23.18
CA LYS A 534 93.79 -17.49 -22.72
C LYS A 534 94.98 -17.74 -23.70
N PRO A 535 96.15 -18.35 -23.29
CA PRO A 535 96.54 -18.92 -21.98
C PRO A 535 97.97 -18.57 -21.45
N ALA A 536 98.17 -18.97 -20.19
CA ALA A 536 99.36 -19.63 -19.59
C ALA A 536 100.67 -18.88 -19.28
N ASP A 537 101.04 -19.02 -18.01
CA ASP A 537 102.31 -18.78 -17.33
C ASP A 537 103.53 -19.48 -17.98
N LYS A 538 104.68 -18.80 -17.98
CA LYS A 538 105.82 -19.09 -17.08
C LYS A 538 107.05 -18.27 -17.47
N ALA A 539 107.82 -17.96 -16.42
CA ALA A 539 109.28 -17.81 -16.39
C ALA A 539 109.86 -16.39 -16.21
N THR A 540 110.14 -16.10 -14.94
CA THR A 540 111.47 -15.81 -14.39
C THR A 540 112.22 -14.54 -14.80
N MET A 541 112.66 -13.83 -13.74
CA MET A 541 113.96 -13.17 -13.53
C MET A 541 113.95 -11.65 -13.39
N GLY A 542 114.37 -11.22 -12.18
CA GLY A 542 115.12 -10.00 -11.93
C GLY A 542 114.26 -8.74 -11.87
N GLY A 543 114.20 -7.98 -10.78
CA GLY A 543 115.20 -7.74 -9.77
C GLY A 543 115.28 -6.23 -9.55
N ALA A 544 115.51 -5.83 -8.29
CA ALA A 544 115.88 -4.50 -7.84
C ALA A 544 114.76 -3.42 -7.94
N LEU A 545 114.20 -2.96 -6.82
CA LEU A 545 114.75 -1.87 -5.97
C LEU A 545 114.73 -0.53 -6.75
N THR A 546 114.10 0.56 -6.32
CA THR A 546 113.94 1.12 -4.97
C THR A 546 112.99 2.33 -5.02
N SER A 547 112.30 2.58 -3.88
CA SER A 547 112.05 3.89 -3.21
C SER A 547 111.37 4.99 -4.04
N THR A 548 110.23 5.58 -3.68
CA THR A 548 109.76 6.26 -2.46
C THR A 548 108.35 6.75 -2.84
N SER A 549 107.28 6.74 -2.04
CA SER A 549 107.08 6.86 -0.59
C SER A 549 105.86 6.06 -0.17
#